data_AF-A0A7C4ZEE9-F1
#
_entry.id   AF-A0A7C4ZEE9-F1
#
_cell.length_a   1.000
_cell.length_b   1.000
_cell.length_c   1.000
_cell.angle_alpha   90.00
_cell.angle_beta   90.00
_cell.angle_gamma   90.00
#
_symmetry.space_group_name_H-M   'P 1'
#
loop_
_entity.id
_entity.type
_entity.pdbx_description
1 polymer ?
#
loop_
_entity_poly.entity_id
_entity_poly.type
_entity_poly.pdbx_seq_one_letter_code
_entity_poly.pdbx_strand_id
1 'polypeptide(L)'
;MVHSRRWSAQVDDLAERAGRWAEARWPVMLAAAWGGVLLLAAAAPLARAAGLHSLSAGLYALFHLICHQEPARSLWIAGYPMALCARDVGLYGGLWLGLLITLWRRVVIPGWIALLCVLPMALDGGTQLLGLR
;
A
#
# COMPACT_ATOMS: atom_id res chain seq x y z
N MET A 1 -43.64 -0.93 -20.88
CA MET A 1 -42.32 -1.33 -21.46
C MET A 1 -41.32 -0.17 -21.61
N VAL A 2 -41.72 1.08 -21.88
CA VAL A 2 -40.79 2.23 -22.03
C VAL A 2 -39.96 2.55 -20.77
N HIS A 3 -40.53 2.33 -19.57
CA HIS A 3 -39.85 2.63 -18.30
C HIS A 3 -38.62 1.73 -18.04
N SER A 4 -38.60 0.51 -18.58
CA SER A 4 -37.48 -0.44 -18.42
C SER A 4 -36.26 -0.08 -19.26
N ARG A 5 -36.45 0.48 -20.46
CA ARG A 5 -35.35 0.93 -21.34
C ARG A 5 -34.67 2.20 -20.84
N ARG A 6 -35.42 3.07 -20.17
CA ARG A 6 -34.87 4.31 -19.59
C ARG A 6 -34.05 4.02 -18.33
N TRP A 7 -34.46 3.01 -17.55
CA TRP A 7 -33.71 2.51 -16.40
C TRP A 7 -32.38 1.87 -16.82
N SER A 8 -32.37 1.00 -17.84
CA SER A 8 -31.13 0.39 -18.32
C SER A 8 -30.13 1.45 -18.83
N ALA A 9 -30.60 2.41 -19.64
CA ALA A 9 -29.75 3.48 -20.15
C ALA A 9 -29.15 4.38 -19.05
N GLN A 10 -29.88 4.62 -17.94
CA GLN A 10 -29.35 5.37 -16.80
C GLN A 10 -28.30 4.58 -16.01
N VAL A 11 -28.48 3.27 -15.87
CA VAL A 11 -27.51 2.38 -15.22
C VAL A 11 -26.25 2.27 -16.07
N ASP A 12 -26.38 2.15 -17.39
CA ASP A 12 -25.26 2.06 -18.33
C ASP A 12 -24.42 3.36 -18.30
N ASP A 13 -25.06 4.53 -18.35
CA ASP A 13 -24.37 5.84 -18.28
C ASP A 13 -23.67 6.04 -16.92
N LEU A 14 -24.27 5.60 -15.81
CA LEU A 14 -23.63 5.63 -14.50
C LEU A 14 -22.40 4.71 -14.44
N ALA A 15 -22.53 3.49 -14.97
CA ALA A 15 -21.45 2.50 -15.00
C ALA A 15 -20.26 2.99 -15.83
N GLU A 16 -20.52 3.56 -17.01
CA GLU A 16 -19.48 4.16 -17.84
C GLU A 16 -18.79 5.35 -17.18
N ARG A 17 -19.56 6.25 -16.53
CA ARG A 17 -19.00 7.39 -15.79
C ARG A 17 -18.12 6.92 -14.63
N ALA A 18 -18.58 5.93 -13.89
CA ALA A 18 -17.82 5.32 -12.81
C ALA A 18 -16.52 4.66 -13.32
N GLY A 19 -16.59 3.94 -14.45
CA GLY A 19 -15.43 3.34 -15.11
C GLY A 19 -14.39 4.39 -15.52
N ARG A 20 -14.80 5.43 -16.26
CA ARG A 20 -13.91 6.53 -16.66
C ARG A 20 -13.32 7.27 -15.46
N TRP A 21 -14.10 7.44 -14.39
CA TRP A 21 -13.61 8.05 -13.15
C TRP A 21 -12.53 7.20 -12.48
N ALA A 22 -12.74 5.88 -12.43
CA ALA A 22 -11.80 4.93 -11.83
C ALA A 22 -10.52 4.84 -12.65
N GLU A 23 -10.61 4.72 -13.98
CA GLU A 23 -9.45 4.71 -14.88
C GLU A 23 -8.62 5.99 -14.80
N ALA A 24 -9.25 7.15 -14.60
CA ALA A 24 -8.54 8.41 -14.46
C ALA A 24 -7.83 8.55 -13.11
N ARG A 25 -8.26 7.83 -12.06
CA ARG A 25 -7.81 8.04 -10.67
C ARG A 25 -7.15 6.84 -9.99
N TRP A 26 -7.19 5.66 -10.59
CA TRP A 26 -6.63 4.44 -9.98
C TRP A 26 -5.17 4.60 -9.49
N PRO A 27 -4.24 5.28 -10.19
CA PRO A 27 -2.87 5.36 -9.69
C PRO A 27 -2.77 6.28 -8.47
N VAL A 28 -3.60 7.33 -8.40
CA VAL A 28 -3.70 8.21 -7.23
C VAL A 28 -4.31 7.46 -6.05
N MET A 29 -5.35 6.66 -6.29
CA MET A 29 -5.97 5.84 -5.24
C MET A 29 -4.97 4.83 -4.66
N LEU A 30 -4.21 4.14 -5.51
CA LEU A 30 -3.17 3.21 -5.06
C LEU A 30 -2.03 3.94 -4.33
N ALA A 31 -1.61 5.11 -4.82
CA ALA A 31 -0.60 5.90 -4.13
C ALA A 31 -1.10 6.37 -2.75
N ALA A 32 -2.36 6.81 -2.66
CA ALA A 32 -2.96 7.19 -1.39
C ALA A 32 -3.06 5.99 -0.43
N ALA A 33 -3.43 4.81 -0.94
CA ALA A 33 -3.51 3.59 -0.13
C ALA A 33 -2.15 3.18 0.45
N TRP A 34 -1.12 3.03 -0.39
CA TRP A 34 0.21 2.63 0.06
C TRP A 34 0.91 3.71 0.88
N GLY A 35 0.73 4.98 0.54
CA GLY A 35 1.19 6.10 1.36
C GLY A 35 0.52 6.12 2.73
N GLY A 36 -0.80 5.87 2.78
CA GLY A 36 -1.56 5.76 4.02
C GLY A 36 -1.06 4.63 4.93
N VAL A 37 -0.75 3.47 4.36
CA VAL A 37 -0.11 2.34 5.07
C VAL A 37 1.21 2.78 5.73
N LEU A 38 2.09 3.44 4.98
CA LEU A 38 3.37 3.92 5.51
C LEU A 38 3.21 4.98 6.61
N LEU A 39 2.29 5.93 6.40
CA LEU A 39 2.00 6.99 7.36
C LEU A 39 1.41 6.42 8.65
N LEU A 40 0.47 5.49 8.56
CA LEU A 40 -0.11 4.82 9.74
C LEU A 40 0.92 3.95 10.48
N ALA A 41 1.83 3.28 9.75
CA ALA A 41 2.90 2.50 10.35
C ALA A 41 3.91 3.38 11.12
N ALA A 42 4.21 4.57 10.60
CA ALA A 42 5.05 5.56 11.27
C ALA A 42 4.32 6.27 12.42
N ALA A 43 2.98 6.39 12.36
CA ALA A 43 2.18 6.97 13.43
C ALA A 43 2.22 6.13 14.71
N ALA A 44 2.44 4.82 14.64
CA ALA A 44 2.49 3.94 15.82
C ALA A 44 3.61 4.30 16.83
N PRO A 45 4.89 4.42 16.42
CA PRO A 45 5.96 4.86 17.32
C PRO A 45 5.82 6.35 17.71
N LEU A 46 5.31 7.21 16.84
CA LEU A 46 5.06 8.62 17.17
C LEU A 46 3.97 8.79 18.23
N ALA A 47 2.86 8.05 18.11
CA ALA A 47 1.81 8.00 19.13
C ALA A 47 2.36 7.47 20.46
N ARG A 48 3.28 6.50 20.43
CA ARG A 48 3.96 6.01 21.63
C ARG A 48 4.79 7.10 22.29
N ALA A 49 5.61 7.81 21.50
CA ALA A 49 6.46 8.90 21.98
C ALA A 49 5.64 10.07 22.54
N ALA A 50 4.44 10.32 22.00
CA ALA A 50 3.50 11.33 22.47
C ALA A 50 2.67 10.91 23.70
N GLY A 51 2.87 9.70 24.25
CA GLY A 51 2.11 9.19 25.40
C GLY A 51 0.70 8.65 25.07
N LEU A 52 0.32 8.58 23.79
CA LEU A 52 -0.96 8.06 23.32
C LEU A 52 -0.93 6.52 23.25
N HIS A 53 -0.75 5.87 24.40
CA HIS A 53 -0.46 4.44 24.48
C HIS A 53 -1.54 3.54 23.85
N SER A 54 -2.82 3.85 24.01
CA SER A 54 -3.92 3.06 23.44
C SER A 54 -3.97 3.14 21.91
N LEU A 55 -3.75 4.33 21.34
CA LEU A 55 -3.67 4.51 19.89
C LEU A 55 -2.47 3.74 19.32
N SER A 56 -1.31 3.88 19.97
CA SER A 56 -0.10 3.16 19.58
C SER A 56 -0.33 1.64 19.60
N ALA A 57 -0.90 1.11 20.68
CA ALA A 57 -1.22 -0.31 20.79
C ALA A 57 -2.19 -0.79 19.70
N GLY A 58 -3.23 0.00 19.40
CA GLY A 58 -4.17 -0.31 18.31
C GLY A 58 -3.51 -0.35 16.93
N LEU A 59 -2.60 0.59 16.65
CA LEU A 59 -1.84 0.60 15.40
C LEU A 59 -0.90 -0.60 15.30
N TYR A 60 -0.12 -0.91 16.34
CA TYR A 60 0.70 -2.14 16.34
C TYR A 60 -0.14 -3.39 16.17
N ALA A 61 -1.28 -3.52 16.85
CA ALA A 61 -2.18 -4.66 16.72
C ALA A 61 -2.70 -4.82 15.28
N LEU A 62 -3.11 -3.71 14.64
CA LEU A 62 -3.57 -3.72 13.25
C LEU A 62 -2.47 -4.20 12.30
N PHE A 63 -1.25 -3.67 12.45
CA PHE A 63 -0.14 -4.03 11.58
C PHE A 63 0.43 -5.43 11.85
N HIS A 64 0.14 -6.03 13.00
CA HIS A 64 0.54 -7.40 13.31
C HIS A 64 -0.13 -8.43 12.37
N LEU A 65 -1.26 -8.05 11.74
CA LEU A 65 -1.96 -8.87 10.75
C LEU A 65 -1.15 -9.09 9.45
N ILE A 66 -0.20 -8.19 9.16
CA ILE A 66 0.58 -8.21 7.92
C ILE A 66 2.10 -8.21 8.15
N CYS A 67 2.57 -7.93 9.36
CA CYS A 67 3.98 -7.83 9.71
C CYS A 67 4.24 -8.45 11.08
N HIS A 68 5.33 -9.20 11.21
CA HIS A 68 5.72 -9.83 12.48
C HIS A 68 6.31 -8.84 13.51
N GLN A 69 6.63 -7.62 13.10
CA GLN A 69 7.10 -6.51 13.96
C GLN A 69 8.36 -6.84 14.79
N GLU A 70 9.29 -7.61 14.23
CA GLU A 70 10.54 -7.96 14.91
C GLU A 70 11.46 -6.73 15.08
N PRO A 71 11.74 -6.26 16.31
CA PRO A 71 12.48 -4.99 16.53
C PRO A 71 13.89 -4.98 15.92
N ALA A 72 14.54 -6.15 15.84
CA ALA A 72 15.86 -6.32 15.24
C ALA A 72 15.88 -6.04 13.72
N ARG A 73 14.72 -6.09 13.06
CA ARG A 73 14.58 -5.89 11.60
C ARG A 73 13.68 -4.70 11.25
N SER A 74 13.32 -3.87 12.22
CA SER A 74 12.47 -2.70 12.03
C SER A 74 13.28 -1.41 12.01
N LEU A 75 12.76 -0.41 11.30
CA LEU A 75 13.25 0.97 11.39
C LEU A 75 12.78 1.59 12.72
N TRP A 76 13.51 2.60 13.21
CA TRP A 76 13.24 3.22 14.51
C TRP A 76 12.87 4.69 14.37
N ILE A 77 11.83 5.12 15.08
CA ILE A 77 11.36 6.51 15.15
C ILE A 77 11.17 6.87 16.62
N ALA A 78 11.79 7.97 17.04
CA ALA A 78 11.68 8.48 18.42
C ALA A 78 12.00 7.42 19.51
N GLY A 79 12.94 6.51 19.23
CA GLY A 79 13.32 5.44 20.17
C GLY A 79 12.37 4.24 20.22
N TYR A 80 11.40 4.13 19.30
CA TYR A 80 10.49 2.99 19.19
C TYR A 80 10.58 2.38 17.77
N PRO A 81 10.45 1.04 17.63
CA PRO A 81 10.42 0.41 16.31
C PRO A 81 9.16 0.81 15.54
N MET A 82 9.21 0.88 14.22
CA MET A 82 8.01 1.06 13.39
C MET A 82 7.08 -0.15 13.49
N ALA A 83 5.79 0.04 13.20
CA ALA A 83 4.82 -1.05 13.13
C ALA A 83 4.98 -1.95 11.89
N LEU A 84 5.88 -1.60 10.98
CA LEU A 84 6.31 -2.40 9.84
C LEU A 84 7.82 -2.65 9.92
N CYS A 85 8.26 -3.84 9.49
CA CYS A 85 9.68 -4.15 9.39
C CYS A 85 10.32 -3.44 8.19
N ALA A 86 11.65 -3.36 8.13
CA ALA A 86 12.35 -2.69 7.05
C ALA A 86 12.04 -3.28 5.66
N ARG A 87 11.78 -4.59 5.56
CA ARG A 87 11.34 -5.26 4.33
C ARG A 87 9.98 -4.74 3.85
N ASP A 88 9.00 -4.68 4.74
CA ASP A 88 7.64 -4.24 4.39
C ASP A 88 7.61 -2.74 4.09
N VAL A 89 8.39 -1.94 4.82
CA VAL A 89 8.59 -0.51 4.50
C VAL A 89 9.19 -0.37 3.10
N GLY A 90 10.17 -1.20 2.74
CA GLY A 90 10.74 -1.22 1.39
C GLY A 90 9.72 -1.59 0.31
N LEU A 91 8.87 -2.59 0.56
CA LEU A 91 7.81 -3.00 -0.36
C LEU A 91 6.77 -1.89 -0.58
N TYR A 92 6.12 -1.43 0.49
CA TYR A 92 5.09 -0.41 0.37
C TYR A 92 5.67 0.93 -0.08
N GLY A 93 6.88 1.27 0.38
CA GLY A 93 7.64 2.45 -0.04
C GLY A 93 8.01 2.42 -1.52
N GLY A 94 8.45 1.29 -2.04
CA GLY A 94 8.76 1.10 -3.46
C GLY A 94 7.53 1.22 -4.34
N LEU A 95 6.42 0.59 -3.96
CA LEU A 95 5.13 0.71 -4.67
C LEU A 95 4.63 2.16 -4.68
N TRP A 96 4.67 2.82 -3.51
CA TRP A 96 4.26 4.20 -3.37
C TRP A 96 5.12 5.13 -4.23
N LEU A 97 6.46 5.00 -4.16
CA LEU A 97 7.39 5.82 -4.92
C LEU A 97 7.25 5.59 -6.44
N GLY A 98 7.10 4.34 -6.88
CA GLY A 98 6.90 4.01 -8.29
C GLY A 98 5.63 4.66 -8.85
N LEU A 99 4.54 4.68 -8.07
CA LEU A 99 3.31 5.37 -8.43
C LEU A 99 3.48 6.89 -8.45
N LEU A 100 4.18 7.47 -7.47
CA LEU A 100 4.49 8.90 -7.46
C LEU A 100 5.32 9.32 -8.68
N ILE A 101 6.32 8.52 -9.08
CA ILE A 101 7.14 8.78 -10.28
C ILE A 101 6.27 8.72 -11.54
N THR A 102 5.43 7.70 -11.65
CA THR A 102 4.49 7.52 -12.77
C THR A 102 3.56 8.73 -12.89
N LEU A 103 2.98 9.18 -11.77
CA LEU A 103 2.09 10.34 -11.70
C LEU A 103 2.82 11.66 -12.01
N TRP A 104 4.00 11.85 -11.43
CA TRP A 104 4.77 13.10 -11.56
C TRP A 104 5.36 13.27 -12.96
N ARG A 105 6.01 12.24 -13.49
CA ARG A 105 6.68 12.31 -14.79
C ARG A 105 5.77 11.93 -15.96
N ARG A 106 4.54 11.48 -15.68
CA ARG A 106 3.61 10.93 -16.67
C ARG A 106 4.24 9.83 -17.53
N VAL A 107 5.10 9.02 -16.91
CA VAL A 107 5.79 7.90 -17.56
C VAL A 107 5.14 6.61 -17.13
N VAL A 108 4.87 5.72 -18.08
CA VAL A 108 4.43 4.36 -17.78
C VAL A 108 5.69 3.51 -17.64
N ILE A 109 5.90 2.93 -16.47
CA ILE A 109 7.01 1.97 -16.27
C ILE A 109 6.66 0.71 -17.09
N PRO A 110 7.51 0.30 -18.04
CA PRO A 110 7.24 -0.89 -18.84
C PRO A 110 7.22 -2.12 -17.93
N GLY A 111 6.31 -3.05 -18.19
CA GLY A 111 6.02 -4.19 -17.30
C GLY A 111 7.24 -5.05 -16.96
N TRP A 112 8.23 -5.14 -17.85
CA TRP A 112 9.47 -5.88 -17.59
C TRP A 112 10.36 -5.22 -16.54
N ILE A 113 10.41 -3.88 -16.46
CA ILE A 113 11.12 -3.16 -15.40
C ILE A 113 10.39 -3.36 -14.07
N ALA A 114 9.06 -3.27 -14.08
CA ALA A 114 8.26 -3.56 -12.89
C ALA A 114 8.48 -5.00 -12.39
N LEU A 115 8.54 -5.98 -13.29
CA LEU A 115 8.85 -7.37 -12.97
C LEU A 115 10.25 -7.51 -12.37
N LEU A 116 11.26 -6.84 -12.95
CA LEU A 116 12.62 -6.85 -12.43
C LEU A 116 12.70 -6.25 -11.01
N CYS A 117 11.92 -5.21 -10.71
CA CYS A 117 11.85 -4.63 -9.37
C CYS A 117 11.20 -5.56 -8.33
N VAL A 118 10.21 -6.38 -8.75
CA VAL A 118 9.53 -7.33 -7.85
C VAL A 118 10.34 -8.62 -7.67
N LEU A 119 11.20 -8.96 -8.63
CA LEU A 119 11.93 -10.21 -8.66
C LEU A 119 12.74 -10.52 -7.39
N PRO A 120 13.56 -9.61 -6.81
CA PRO A 120 14.30 -9.90 -5.59
C PRO A 120 13.39 -10.27 -4.41
N MET A 121 12.23 -9.61 -4.31
CA MET A 121 11.26 -9.90 -3.25
C MET A 121 10.53 -11.22 -3.49
N ALA A 122 10.21 -11.54 -4.75
CA ALA A 122 9.62 -12.83 -5.11
C ALA A 122 10.58 -13.99 -4.83
N LEU A 123 11.87 -13.81 -5.09
CA LEU A 123 12.90 -14.78 -4.74
C LEU A 123 13.10 -14.89 -3.22
N ASP A 124 13.09 -13.76 -2.51
CA ASP A 124 13.18 -13.73 -1.05
C ASP A 124 11.98 -14.50 -0.42
N GLY A 125 10.75 -14.17 -0.77
CA GLY A 125 9.57 -14.91 -0.31
C GLY A 125 9.53 -16.37 -0.76
N GLY A 126 9.89 -16.64 -2.02
CA GLY A 126 9.88 -17.99 -2.59
C GLY A 126 10.89 -18.92 -1.94
N THR A 127 12.12 -18.46 -1.70
CA THR A 127 13.15 -19.25 -0.99
C THR A 127 12.73 -19.58 0.45
N GLN A 128 12.02 -18.66 1.10
CA GLN A 128 11.50 -18.87 2.46
C GLN A 128 10.35 -19.90 2.49
N LEU A 129 9.45 -19.88 1.50
CA LEU A 129 8.37 -20.88 1.37
C LEU A 129 8.90 -22.29 1.10
N LEU A 130 10.03 -22.40 0.42
CA LEU A 130 10.71 -23.67 0.14
C LEU A 130 11.61 -24.14 1.29
N GLY A 131 11.73 -23.37 2.38
CA GLY A 131 12.59 -23.71 3.52
C GLY A 131 14.09 -23.69 3.21
N LEU A 132 14.50 -23.00 2.14
CA LEU A 132 15.91 -22.85 1.77
C LEU A 132 16.66 -21.88 2.71
N ARG A 133 15.91 -21.19 3.58
CA ARG A 133 16.37 -20.33 4.68
C ARG A 133 15.22 -20.04 5.62
#